data_AF-A0A934BP74-F1
#
_entry.id   AF-A0A934BP74-F1
#
_cell.length_a   1.000
_cell.length_b   1.000
_cell.length_c   1.000
_cell.angle_alpha   90.00
_cell.angle_beta   90.00
_cell.angle_gamma   90.00
#
_symmetry.space_group_name_H-M   'P 1'
#
loop_
_entity.id
_entity.type
_entity.pdbx_description
1 polymer ?
#
loop_
_entity_poly.entity_id
_entity_poly.type
_entity_poly.pdbx_seq_one_letter_code
_entity_poly.pdbx_strand_id
1 'polypeptide(L)'
;MHSRTAAVLAAVRKHGSTKTYEEIAAMLGTTLHRVGSLAARYGIKKPYVASKLHALQRLRGRPSNATILATVKQHAATHTQKQIAAMLGVSTRVVAKTSWKAGFKKPMVQIKHREALARQRAFVLAHAPTHTMAELGQMMGVSKARAGQICRRWGVRRISSGYSKASRMSDRELRDVARQRDKTLTAIAAEVGVHVNTLKHELRQRGIAPFTRREYRASLAKKGMWVCCHCRRVKPLDQFGSGAIGPCGVSARCLKCGRTCAAVYRRRKAEQTLTQGRGKRLKAVVGRR
;
A
#
# COMPACT_ATOMS: atom_id res chain seq x y z
N MET A 1 19.02 -27.34 -53.04
CA MET A 1 19.02 -26.35 -51.93
C MET A 1 20.21 -26.44 -50.96
N HIS A 2 21.06 -27.49 -51.00
CA HIS A 2 22.17 -27.65 -50.03
C HIS A 2 23.45 -26.84 -50.31
N SER A 3 23.64 -26.27 -51.51
CA SER A 3 24.90 -25.57 -51.84
C SER A 3 25.06 -24.19 -51.19
N ARG A 4 23.98 -23.43 -51.00
CA ARG A 4 24.04 -22.05 -50.45
C ARG A 4 24.36 -22.01 -48.95
N THR A 5 23.87 -22.96 -48.17
CA THR A 5 24.17 -23.04 -46.72
C THR A 5 25.63 -23.45 -46.49
N ALA A 6 26.13 -24.41 -47.26
CA ALA A 6 27.53 -24.82 -47.20
C ALA A 6 28.48 -23.68 -47.58
N ALA A 7 28.14 -22.89 -48.61
CA ALA A 7 28.94 -21.73 -49.03
C ALA A 7 29.03 -20.66 -47.92
N VAL A 8 27.91 -20.37 -47.25
CA VAL A 8 27.88 -19.41 -46.13
C VAL A 8 28.75 -19.89 -44.96
N LEU A 9 28.63 -21.15 -44.56
CA LEU A 9 29.40 -21.70 -43.44
C LEU A 9 30.91 -21.78 -43.79
N ALA A 10 31.26 -22.14 -45.02
CA ALA A 10 32.65 -22.16 -45.49
C ALA A 10 33.27 -20.75 -45.49
N ALA A 11 32.54 -19.74 -45.99
CA ALA A 11 32.99 -18.36 -45.99
C ALA A 11 33.14 -17.79 -44.56
N VAL A 12 32.21 -18.11 -43.66
CA VAL A 12 32.28 -17.70 -42.25
C VAL A 12 33.48 -18.35 -41.55
N ARG A 13 33.79 -19.62 -41.81
CA ARG A 13 34.99 -20.29 -41.26
C ARG A 13 36.29 -19.74 -41.84
N LYS A 14 36.33 -19.47 -43.15
CA LYS A 14 37.53 -18.99 -43.85
C LYS A 14 37.85 -17.52 -43.54
N HIS A 15 36.84 -16.68 -43.44
CA HIS A 15 37.01 -15.22 -43.31
C HIS A 15 36.59 -14.66 -41.96
N GLY A 16 36.06 -15.48 -41.06
CA GLY A 16 35.58 -15.03 -39.74
C GLY A 16 36.66 -14.49 -38.82
N SER A 17 37.94 -14.62 -39.15
CA SER A 17 39.04 -13.97 -38.41
C SER A 17 39.40 -12.58 -38.93
N THR A 18 38.94 -12.19 -40.13
CA THR A 18 39.38 -10.97 -40.82
C THR A 18 38.25 -10.07 -41.33
N LYS A 19 37.05 -10.62 -41.57
CA LYS A 19 35.90 -9.89 -42.13
C LYS A 19 34.68 -9.93 -41.23
N THR A 20 33.84 -8.90 -41.31
CA THR A 20 32.55 -8.84 -40.62
C THR A 20 31.50 -9.71 -41.32
N TYR A 21 30.40 -10.05 -40.63
CA TYR A 21 29.29 -10.78 -41.28
C TYR A 21 28.59 -9.96 -42.37
N GLU A 22 28.68 -8.63 -42.35
CA GLU A 22 28.14 -7.77 -43.42
C GLU A 22 28.99 -7.89 -44.69
N GLU A 23 30.31 -7.88 -44.54
CA GLU A 23 31.24 -8.08 -45.66
C GLU A 23 31.12 -9.50 -46.25
N ILE A 24 30.94 -10.51 -45.38
CA ILE A 24 30.69 -11.89 -45.82
C ILE A 24 29.33 -12.01 -46.51
N ALA A 25 28.31 -11.30 -46.02
CA ALA A 25 27.01 -11.24 -46.65
C ALA A 25 27.09 -10.59 -48.05
N ALA A 26 27.82 -9.48 -48.18
CA ALA A 26 28.06 -8.77 -49.43
C ALA A 26 28.82 -9.63 -50.45
N MET A 27 29.90 -10.31 -50.05
CA MET A 27 30.66 -11.22 -50.93
C MET A 27 29.82 -12.37 -51.48
N LEU A 28 28.85 -12.85 -50.70
CA LEU A 28 28.01 -13.98 -51.08
C LEU A 28 26.69 -13.57 -51.75
N GLY A 29 26.42 -12.25 -51.89
CA GLY A 29 25.12 -11.76 -52.36
C GLY A 29 23.95 -12.18 -51.46
N THR A 30 24.18 -12.24 -50.14
CA THR A 30 23.17 -12.67 -49.15
C THR A 30 22.94 -11.60 -48.08
N THR A 31 22.01 -11.84 -47.16
CA THR A 31 21.69 -10.91 -46.07
C THR A 31 22.47 -11.23 -44.80
N LEU A 32 22.83 -10.18 -44.05
CA LEU A 32 23.48 -10.28 -42.74
C LEU A 32 22.75 -11.23 -41.78
N HIS A 33 21.41 -11.16 -41.76
CA HIS A 33 20.57 -12.01 -40.92
C HIS A 33 20.76 -13.50 -41.24
N ARG A 34 20.90 -13.85 -42.52
CA ARG A 34 21.11 -15.25 -42.96
C ARG A 34 22.48 -15.77 -42.55
N VAL A 35 23.53 -14.95 -42.70
CA VAL A 35 24.89 -15.31 -42.26
C VAL A 35 24.96 -15.47 -40.74
N GLY A 36 24.39 -14.52 -39.99
CA GLY A 36 24.39 -14.53 -38.53
C GLY A 36 23.60 -15.69 -37.92
N SER A 37 22.42 -15.99 -38.46
CA SER A 37 21.57 -17.10 -37.99
C SER A 37 22.19 -18.48 -38.26
N LEU A 38 22.81 -18.67 -39.43
CA LEU A 38 23.52 -19.91 -39.76
C LEU A 38 24.79 -20.07 -38.90
N ALA A 39 25.58 -19.01 -38.73
CA ALA A 39 26.76 -19.08 -37.87
C ALA A 39 26.40 -19.43 -36.42
N ALA A 40 25.33 -18.84 -35.87
CA ALA A 40 24.84 -19.15 -34.53
C ALA A 40 24.31 -20.58 -34.41
N ARG A 41 23.51 -21.04 -35.39
CA ARG A 41 22.94 -22.40 -35.40
C ARG A 41 24.02 -23.49 -35.45
N TYR A 42 25.16 -23.21 -36.08
CA TYR A 42 26.28 -24.15 -36.20
C TYR A 42 27.45 -23.83 -35.25
N GLY A 43 27.22 -23.04 -34.20
CA GLY A 43 28.18 -22.82 -33.11
C GLY A 43 29.45 -22.04 -33.49
N ILE A 44 29.46 -21.32 -34.63
CA ILE A 44 30.61 -20.53 -35.04
C ILE A 44 30.60 -19.21 -34.25
N LYS A 45 31.55 -19.06 -33.31
CA LYS A 45 31.72 -17.86 -32.49
C LYS A 45 31.94 -16.64 -33.37
N LYS A 46 31.32 -15.50 -33.01
CA LYS A 46 31.40 -14.25 -33.77
C LYS A 46 32.86 -13.86 -34.06
N PRO A 47 33.17 -13.38 -35.28
CA PRO A 47 34.46 -12.80 -35.63
C PRO A 47 34.98 -11.83 -34.59
N TYR A 48 36.15 -12.14 -34.02
CA TYR A 48 36.80 -11.34 -32.97
C TYR A 48 37.01 -9.88 -33.41
N VAL A 49 37.19 -9.64 -34.72
CA VAL A 49 37.44 -8.32 -35.33
C VAL A 49 36.24 -7.37 -35.26
N ALA A 50 35.00 -7.85 -35.43
CA ALA A 50 33.80 -6.99 -35.41
C ALA A 50 33.57 -6.32 -34.04
N SER A 51 33.97 -6.98 -32.96
CA SER A 51 33.90 -6.39 -31.61
C SER A 51 34.94 -5.29 -31.40
N LYS A 52 36.13 -5.44 -32.00
CA LYS A 52 37.25 -4.52 -31.86
C LYS A 52 37.10 -3.29 -32.77
N LEU A 53 36.61 -3.45 -33.99
CA LEU A 53 36.44 -2.37 -34.97
C LEU A 53 35.24 -1.45 -34.62
N HIS A 54 34.10 -2.00 -34.18
CA HIS A 54 33.03 -1.18 -33.60
C HIS A 54 33.43 -0.51 -32.27
N ALA A 55 34.27 -1.15 -31.45
CA ALA A 55 34.81 -0.52 -30.25
C ALA A 55 35.74 0.64 -30.60
N LEU A 56 36.57 0.50 -31.64
CA LEU A 56 37.48 1.56 -32.13
C LEU A 56 36.73 2.72 -32.81
N GLN A 57 35.69 2.44 -33.61
CA GLN A 57 34.84 3.49 -34.19
C GLN A 57 34.07 4.27 -33.12
N ARG A 58 33.64 3.63 -32.02
CA ARG A 58 33.04 4.33 -30.86
C ARG A 58 34.03 5.22 -30.09
N LEU A 59 35.34 5.02 -30.24
CA LEU A 59 36.36 5.80 -29.55
C LEU A 59 36.75 7.09 -30.30
N ARG A 60 36.57 7.15 -31.63
CA ARG A 60 37.01 8.29 -32.45
C ARG A 60 36.19 9.58 -32.30
N GLY A 61 35.00 9.53 -31.69
CA GLY A 61 34.14 10.71 -31.46
C GLY A 61 33.72 10.92 -30.01
N ARG A 62 34.34 10.23 -29.05
CA ARG A 62 33.98 10.37 -27.64
C ARG A 62 34.82 11.44 -26.96
N PRO A 63 34.21 12.37 -26.20
CA PRO A 63 34.98 13.28 -25.36
C PRO A 63 35.81 12.47 -24.37
N SER A 64 37.06 12.89 -24.17
CA SER A 64 37.96 12.23 -23.22
C SER A 64 37.39 12.29 -21.80
N ASN A 65 37.80 11.38 -20.91
CA ASN A 65 37.38 11.43 -19.50
C ASN A 65 37.77 12.77 -18.84
N ALA A 66 38.87 13.39 -19.28
CA ALA A 66 39.30 14.71 -18.80
C ALA A 66 38.33 15.81 -19.25
N THR A 67 37.90 15.77 -20.52
CA THR A 67 36.89 16.69 -21.08
C THR A 67 35.56 16.55 -20.35
N ILE A 68 35.09 15.30 -20.14
CA ILE A 68 33.85 15.01 -19.40
C ILE A 68 33.93 15.57 -17.98
N LEU A 69 35.07 15.40 -17.30
CA LEU A 69 35.26 15.89 -15.94
C LEU A 69 35.32 17.43 -15.89
N ALA A 70 35.99 18.08 -16.83
CA ALA A 70 36.05 19.54 -16.93
C ALA A 70 34.65 20.15 -17.12
N THR A 71 33.86 19.61 -18.06
CA THR A 71 32.48 20.07 -18.31
C THR A 71 31.57 19.80 -17.10
N VAL A 72 31.75 18.66 -16.41
CA VAL A 72 31.03 18.40 -15.15
C VAL A 72 31.39 19.44 -14.11
N LYS A 73 32.67 19.77 -13.89
CA LYS A 73 33.09 20.80 -12.93
C LYS A 73 32.52 22.18 -13.26
N GLN A 74 32.56 22.56 -14.54
CA GLN A 74 32.09 23.86 -15.02
C GLN A 74 30.56 24.04 -14.89
N HIS A 75 29.79 22.97 -15.13
CA HIS A 75 28.32 23.05 -15.20
C HIS A 75 27.59 22.36 -14.04
N ALA A 76 28.30 21.76 -13.07
CA ALA A 76 27.71 21.05 -11.94
C ALA A 76 26.74 21.89 -11.10
N ALA A 77 26.97 23.21 -11.03
CA ALA A 77 26.16 24.15 -10.27
C ALA A 77 24.88 24.61 -11.01
N THR A 78 24.85 24.47 -12.34
CA THR A 78 23.82 25.09 -13.20
C THR A 78 23.03 24.10 -14.03
N HIS A 79 23.57 22.90 -14.32
CA HIS A 79 22.97 21.92 -15.22
C HIS A 79 22.81 20.55 -14.55
N THR A 80 21.76 19.82 -14.96
CA THR A 80 21.53 18.43 -14.53
C THR A 80 22.47 17.46 -15.27
N GLN A 81 22.69 16.26 -14.71
CA GLN A 81 23.45 15.19 -15.38
C GLN A 81 22.93 14.86 -16.78
N LYS A 82 21.62 14.98 -17.01
CA LYS A 82 20.98 14.74 -18.32
C LYS A 82 21.35 15.82 -19.32
N GLN A 83 21.40 17.08 -18.90
CA GLN A 83 21.80 18.20 -19.74
C GLN A 83 23.29 18.16 -20.05
N ILE A 84 24.14 17.87 -19.06
CA ILE A 84 25.58 17.70 -19.26
C ILE A 84 25.88 16.51 -20.20
N ALA A 85 25.13 15.41 -20.06
CA ALA A 85 25.23 14.26 -20.96
C ALA A 85 24.84 14.62 -22.41
N ALA A 86 23.81 15.44 -22.60
CA ALA A 86 23.40 15.93 -23.92
C ALA A 86 24.46 16.85 -24.54
N MET A 87 25.06 17.77 -23.77
CA MET A 87 26.14 18.65 -24.24
C MET A 87 27.38 17.87 -24.71
N LEU A 88 27.66 16.74 -24.07
CA LEU A 88 28.82 15.90 -24.35
C LEU A 88 28.54 14.78 -25.37
N GLY A 89 27.28 14.62 -25.82
CA GLY A 89 26.88 13.51 -26.69
C GLY A 89 27.11 12.12 -26.07
N VAL A 90 27.10 12.02 -24.73
CA VAL A 90 27.36 10.77 -23.99
C VAL A 90 26.15 10.35 -23.17
N SER A 91 26.13 9.09 -22.73
CA SER A 91 25.08 8.64 -21.80
C SER A 91 25.24 9.24 -20.40
N THR A 92 24.12 9.46 -19.72
CA THR A 92 24.07 9.92 -18.32
C THR A 92 24.86 9.05 -17.35
N ARG A 93 24.94 7.74 -17.61
CA ARG A 93 25.74 6.80 -16.80
C ARG A 93 27.24 7.09 -16.86
N VAL A 94 27.74 7.56 -18.00
CA VAL A 94 29.17 7.90 -18.17
C VAL A 94 29.52 9.16 -17.38
N VAL A 95 28.66 10.19 -17.44
CA VAL A 95 28.78 11.41 -16.63
C VAL A 95 28.74 11.07 -15.14
N ALA A 96 27.76 10.25 -14.71
CA ALA A 96 27.64 9.80 -13.32
C ALA A 96 28.90 9.06 -12.86
N LYS A 97 29.34 8.02 -13.57
CA LYS A 97 30.52 7.23 -13.19
C LYS A 97 31.79 8.07 -13.08
N THR A 98 31.98 9.02 -13.99
CA THR A 98 33.15 9.91 -14.01
C THR A 98 33.10 10.92 -12.86
N SER A 99 31.92 11.50 -12.59
CA SER A 99 31.73 12.40 -11.43
C SER A 99 31.96 11.70 -10.09
N TRP A 100 31.46 10.46 -9.93
CA TRP A 100 31.64 9.66 -8.73
C TRP A 100 33.11 9.30 -8.48
N LYS A 101 33.84 8.87 -9.52
CA LYS A 101 35.28 8.56 -9.42
C LYS A 101 36.12 9.79 -9.04
N ALA A 102 35.70 10.98 -9.48
CA ALA A 102 36.38 12.24 -9.18
C ALA A 102 35.92 12.89 -7.86
N GLY A 103 35.16 12.19 -7.02
CA GLY A 103 34.74 12.69 -5.69
C GLY A 103 33.51 13.61 -5.70
N PHE A 104 32.90 13.88 -6.86
CA PHE A 104 31.64 14.63 -6.96
C PHE A 104 30.45 13.73 -6.62
N LYS A 105 30.30 13.41 -5.32
CA LYS A 105 29.20 12.58 -4.78
C LYS A 105 27.86 13.32 -4.64
N LYS A 106 27.85 14.66 -4.85
CA LYS A 106 26.65 15.49 -4.65
C LYS A 106 25.75 15.50 -5.90
N PRO A 107 24.41 15.46 -5.74
CA PRO A 107 23.50 15.59 -6.86
C PRO A 107 23.64 17.00 -7.47
N MET A 108 24.19 17.05 -8.69
CA MET A 108 24.22 18.25 -9.55
C MET A 108 22.79 18.76 -9.77
N VAL A 109 22.58 20.02 -9.38
CA VAL A 109 21.33 20.78 -9.36
C VAL A 109 20.07 19.98 -9.03
N GLN A 110 19.81 19.81 -7.73
CA GLN A 110 18.46 19.69 -7.19
C GLN A 110 18.00 20.99 -6.52
N ILE A 111 18.43 22.18 -6.95
CA ILE A 111 18.00 23.44 -6.30
C ILE A 111 16.48 23.61 -6.44
N LYS A 112 15.96 23.52 -7.66
CA LYS A 112 14.50 23.58 -7.90
C LYS A 112 13.73 22.44 -7.21
N HIS A 113 14.30 21.24 -7.12
CA HIS A 113 13.66 20.09 -6.47
C HIS A 113 13.70 20.17 -4.93
N ARG A 114 14.80 20.67 -4.35
CA ARG A 114 14.92 20.92 -2.91
C ARG A 114 14.03 22.07 -2.48
N GLU A 115 13.97 23.15 -3.25
CA GLU A 115 13.04 24.26 -3.00
C GLU A 115 11.59 23.85 -3.18
N ALA A 116 11.27 23.04 -4.20
CA ALA A 116 9.93 22.48 -4.36
C ALA A 116 9.57 21.55 -3.19
N LEU A 117 10.49 20.67 -2.76
CA LEU A 117 10.29 19.83 -1.58
C LEU A 117 10.20 20.65 -0.28
N ALA A 118 10.96 21.74 -0.15
CA ALA A 118 10.91 22.62 1.00
C ALA A 118 9.57 23.38 1.04
N ARG A 119 9.10 23.89 -0.10
CA ARG A 119 7.77 24.51 -0.24
C ARG A 119 6.65 23.52 0.04
N GLN A 120 6.73 22.31 -0.50
CA GLN A 120 5.75 21.25 -0.21
C GLN A 120 5.80 20.84 1.26
N ARG A 121 6.98 20.77 1.87
CA ARG A 121 7.12 20.48 3.31
C ARG A 121 6.53 21.60 4.15
N ALA A 122 6.83 22.86 3.85
CA ALA A 122 6.27 24.02 4.53
C ALA A 122 4.73 24.04 4.41
N PHE A 123 4.22 23.79 3.21
CA PHE A 123 2.79 23.67 2.94
C PHE A 123 2.14 22.58 3.77
N VAL A 124 2.70 21.36 3.77
CA VAL A 124 2.16 20.25 4.57
C VAL A 124 2.24 20.55 6.06
N LEU A 125 3.33 21.16 6.55
CA LEU A 125 3.43 21.54 7.96
C LEU A 125 2.42 22.62 8.37
N ALA A 126 2.12 23.57 7.49
CA ALA A 126 1.16 24.65 7.74
C ALA A 126 -0.30 24.15 7.69
N HIS A 127 -0.62 23.23 6.76
CA HIS A 127 -2.01 22.82 6.50
C HIS A 127 -2.41 21.48 7.12
N ALA A 128 -1.47 20.59 7.43
CA ALA A 128 -1.78 19.31 8.09
C ALA A 128 -2.41 19.43 9.49
N PRO A 129 -2.13 20.46 10.31
CA PRO A 129 -2.81 20.63 11.60
C PRO A 129 -4.28 21.04 11.46
N THR A 130 -4.70 21.54 10.31
CA THR A 130 -6.03 22.11 10.11
C THR A 130 -6.88 21.29 9.15
N HIS A 131 -6.30 20.69 8.10
CA HIS A 131 -7.06 20.05 7.01
C HIS A 131 -7.03 18.51 7.10
N THR A 132 -8.08 17.85 6.65
CA THR A 132 -8.11 16.38 6.54
C THR A 132 -7.17 15.87 5.44
N MET A 133 -6.84 14.57 5.44
CA MET A 133 -6.01 13.98 4.38
C MET A 133 -6.62 14.03 2.97
N ALA A 134 -7.94 14.11 2.85
CA ALA A 134 -8.59 14.26 1.56
C ALA A 134 -8.44 15.69 1.03
N GLU A 135 -8.71 16.69 1.87
CA GLU A 135 -8.56 18.11 1.56
C GLU A 135 -7.11 18.49 1.29
N LEU A 136 -6.17 18.01 2.11
CA LEU A 136 -4.74 18.21 1.88
C LEU A 136 -4.31 17.59 0.54
N GLY A 137 -4.85 16.42 0.20
CA GLY A 137 -4.63 15.80 -1.10
C GLY A 137 -5.14 16.67 -2.25
N GLN A 138 -6.37 17.17 -2.15
CA GLN A 138 -6.97 18.04 -3.15
C GLN A 138 -6.19 19.35 -3.34
N MET A 139 -5.80 20.00 -2.25
CA MET A 139 -5.01 21.24 -2.28
C MET A 139 -3.60 21.03 -2.89
N MET A 140 -3.03 19.85 -2.72
CA MET A 140 -1.74 19.49 -3.31
C MET A 140 -1.86 18.89 -4.73
N GLY A 141 -3.08 18.68 -5.24
CA GLY A 141 -3.31 17.99 -6.51
C GLY A 141 -2.91 16.52 -6.51
N VAL A 142 -2.97 15.83 -5.36
CA VAL A 142 -2.58 14.42 -5.20
C VAL A 142 -3.69 13.59 -4.55
N SER A 143 -3.64 12.27 -4.74
CA SER A 143 -4.59 11.37 -4.09
C SER A 143 -4.42 11.36 -2.55
N LYS A 144 -5.50 11.08 -1.82
CA LYS A 144 -5.51 10.91 -0.34
C LYS A 144 -4.41 9.94 0.15
N ALA A 145 -4.22 8.83 -0.56
CA ALA A 145 -3.19 7.84 -0.23
C ALA A 145 -1.78 8.42 -0.36
N ARG A 146 -1.55 9.24 -1.39
CA ARG A 146 -0.28 9.91 -1.65
C ARG A 146 0.00 11.00 -0.63
N ALA A 147 -1.00 11.81 -0.27
CA ALA A 147 -0.91 12.80 0.81
C ALA A 147 -0.52 12.12 2.15
N GLY A 148 -1.15 10.99 2.48
CA GLY A 148 -0.82 10.22 3.68
C GLY A 148 0.62 9.68 3.70
N GLN A 149 1.18 9.26 2.55
CA GLN A 149 2.59 8.88 2.46
C GLN A 149 3.53 10.08 2.68
N ILE A 150 3.18 11.24 2.12
CA ILE A 150 3.97 12.46 2.23
C ILE A 150 4.03 12.93 3.69
N CYS A 151 2.89 12.97 4.38
CA CYS A 151 2.83 13.34 5.79
C CYS A 151 3.63 12.39 6.69
N ARG A 152 3.53 11.07 6.45
CA ARG A 152 4.35 10.07 7.17
C ARG A 152 5.85 10.28 6.94
N ARG A 153 6.25 10.54 5.69
CA ARG A 153 7.65 10.80 5.32
C ARG A 153 8.24 12.00 6.07
N TRP A 154 7.40 12.99 6.42
CA TRP A 154 7.83 14.21 7.10
C TRP A 154 7.49 14.24 8.59
N GLY A 155 7.17 13.08 9.18
CA GLY A 155 6.96 12.97 10.63
C GLY A 155 5.68 13.62 11.13
N VAL A 156 4.76 13.99 10.25
CA VAL A 156 3.46 14.55 10.62
C VAL A 156 2.54 13.40 11.04
N ARG A 157 2.65 13.02 12.32
CA ARG A 157 1.91 11.90 12.95
C ARG A 157 0.47 12.27 13.32
N ARG A 158 0.18 13.56 13.53
CA ARG A 158 -1.16 14.08 13.81
C ARG A 158 -1.52 15.09 12.74
N ILE A 159 -2.23 14.62 11.73
CA ILE A 159 -3.14 15.50 11.01
C ILE A 159 -4.41 15.52 11.83
N SER A 160 -4.88 16.72 12.16
CA SER A 160 -6.19 16.95 12.71
C SER A 160 -7.20 15.99 12.07
N SER A 161 -7.75 15.08 12.87
CA SER A 161 -8.99 14.39 12.54
C SER A 161 -10.20 15.35 12.60
N GLY A 162 -9.94 16.65 12.70
CA GLY A 162 -10.80 17.69 13.24
C GLY A 162 -11.11 18.78 12.22
N TYR A 163 -11.77 18.38 11.13
CA TYR A 163 -12.95 19.11 10.67
C TYR A 163 -14.14 18.17 10.81
N SER A 164 -14.45 17.79 12.05
CA SER A 164 -15.66 17.03 12.33
C SER A 164 -16.73 18.01 12.78
N LYS A 165 -18.00 17.81 12.43
CA LYS A 165 -19.09 18.68 12.91
C LYS A 165 -19.07 18.82 14.45
N ALA A 166 -18.60 17.78 15.15
CA ALA A 166 -18.38 17.77 16.59
C ALA A 166 -17.30 18.76 17.07
N SER A 167 -16.29 19.09 16.25
CA SER A 167 -15.26 20.07 16.63
C SER A 167 -15.78 21.52 16.62
N ARG A 168 -16.85 21.80 15.85
CA ARG A 168 -17.53 23.11 15.82
C ARG A 168 -18.55 23.31 16.94
N MET A 169 -18.93 22.24 17.63
CA MET A 169 -19.86 22.31 18.75
C MET A 169 -19.17 22.95 19.95
N SER A 170 -19.90 23.80 20.68
CA SER A 170 -19.47 24.25 22.00
C SER A 170 -19.38 23.08 22.97
N ASP A 171 -18.58 23.22 24.03
CA ASP A 171 -18.46 22.17 25.05
C ASP A 171 -19.79 21.86 25.74
N ARG A 172 -20.68 22.86 25.83
CA ARG A 172 -22.04 22.70 26.34
C ARG A 172 -22.88 21.81 25.42
N GLU A 173 -22.97 22.14 24.13
CA GLU A 173 -23.74 21.36 23.16
C GLU A 173 -23.19 19.94 23.03
N LEU A 174 -21.86 19.78 23.00
CA LEU A 174 -21.24 18.47 22.92
C LEU A 174 -21.53 17.63 24.17
N ARG A 175 -21.57 18.25 25.35
CA ARG A 175 -21.93 17.57 26.61
C ARG A 175 -23.40 17.17 26.61
N ASP A 176 -24.30 18.02 26.14
CA ASP A 176 -25.74 17.75 26.07
C ASP A 176 -26.02 16.58 25.10
N VAL A 177 -25.38 16.60 23.93
CA VAL A 177 -25.49 15.54 22.92
C VAL A 177 -24.86 14.23 23.41
N ALA A 178 -23.70 14.26 24.04
CA ALA A 178 -23.04 13.07 24.58
C ALA A 178 -23.76 12.46 25.80
N ARG A 179 -24.66 13.22 26.45
CA ARG A 179 -25.41 12.81 27.64
C ARG A 179 -26.87 12.48 27.38
N GLN A 180 -27.26 12.26 26.12
CA GLN A 180 -28.59 11.76 25.77
C GLN A 180 -28.80 10.35 26.36
N ARG A 181 -29.74 10.24 27.30
CA ARG A 181 -29.90 9.07 28.19
C ARG A 181 -30.39 7.80 27.50
N ASP A 182 -30.88 7.91 26.27
CA ASP A 182 -31.57 6.86 25.50
C ASP A 182 -30.82 6.46 24.22
N LYS A 183 -29.68 7.09 23.93
CA LYS A 183 -28.87 6.78 22.75
C LYS A 183 -27.53 6.16 23.12
N THR A 184 -27.09 5.22 22.28
CA THR A 184 -25.72 4.71 22.36
C THR A 184 -24.75 5.73 21.76
N LEU A 185 -23.49 5.70 22.16
CA LEU A 185 -22.47 6.58 21.59
C LEU A 185 -22.36 6.46 20.06
N THR A 186 -22.64 5.28 19.49
CA THR A 186 -22.69 5.08 18.04
C THR A 186 -23.88 5.81 17.40
N ALA A 187 -25.05 5.79 18.04
CA ALA A 187 -26.23 6.51 17.55
C ALA A 187 -26.03 8.02 17.64
N ILE A 188 -25.44 8.50 18.74
CA ILE A 188 -25.07 9.91 18.92
C ILE A 188 -24.07 10.34 17.83
N ALA A 189 -23.07 9.51 17.54
CA ALA A 189 -22.09 9.82 16.49
C ALA A 189 -22.75 9.95 15.11
N ALA A 190 -23.70 9.06 14.78
CA ALA A 190 -24.44 9.12 13.53
C ALA A 190 -25.28 10.41 13.41
N GLU A 191 -25.95 10.83 14.50
CA GLU A 191 -26.74 12.07 14.55
C GLU A 191 -25.89 13.33 14.39
N VAL A 192 -24.70 13.34 15.00
CA VAL A 192 -23.71 14.41 14.83
C VAL A 192 -23.05 14.34 13.44
N GLY A 193 -23.29 13.28 12.65
CA GLY A 193 -22.72 13.11 11.32
C GLY A 193 -21.22 12.79 11.35
N VAL A 194 -20.73 12.15 12.42
CA VAL A 194 -19.32 11.82 12.61
C VAL A 194 -19.13 10.34 12.90
N HIS A 195 -17.94 9.81 12.61
CA HIS A 195 -17.62 8.44 12.98
C HIS A 195 -17.47 8.32 14.51
N VAL A 196 -17.86 7.18 15.09
CA VAL A 196 -17.85 6.96 16.56
C VAL A 196 -16.47 7.15 17.20
N ASN A 197 -15.39 6.80 16.48
CA ASN A 197 -14.02 7.01 16.97
C ASN A 197 -13.64 8.49 16.99
N THR A 198 -14.16 9.28 16.04
CA THR A 198 -13.96 10.74 16.01
C THR A 198 -14.68 11.39 17.19
N LEU A 199 -15.95 11.01 17.44
CA LEU A 199 -16.69 11.50 18.61
C LEU A 199 -15.98 11.13 19.92
N LYS A 200 -15.50 9.90 20.07
CA LYS A 200 -14.71 9.48 21.25
C LYS A 200 -13.44 10.32 21.44
N HIS A 201 -12.78 10.67 20.34
CA HIS A 201 -11.58 11.48 20.38
C HIS A 201 -11.88 12.90 20.88
N GLU A 202 -12.88 13.56 20.32
CA GLU A 202 -13.33 14.90 20.71
C GLU A 202 -13.77 14.95 22.18
N LEU A 203 -14.58 13.98 22.61
CA LEU A 203 -15.02 13.87 24.00
C LEU A 203 -13.85 13.70 24.97
N ARG A 204 -12.86 12.88 24.61
CA ARG A 204 -11.66 12.67 25.43
C ARG A 204 -10.80 13.94 25.49
N GLN A 205 -10.62 14.64 24.37
CA GLN A 205 -9.83 15.88 24.35
C GLN A 205 -10.42 16.96 25.25
N ARG A 206 -11.76 17.06 25.30
CA ARG A 206 -12.49 18.08 26.08
C ARG A 206 -12.86 17.61 27.50
N GLY A 207 -12.37 16.46 27.94
CA GLY A 207 -12.68 15.92 29.27
C GLY A 207 -14.17 15.59 29.50
N ILE A 208 -14.95 15.40 28.44
CA ILE A 208 -16.38 15.10 28.53
C ILE A 208 -16.57 13.58 28.61
N ALA A 209 -17.00 13.09 29.78
CA ALA A 209 -17.37 11.70 29.94
C ALA A 209 -18.75 11.42 29.31
N PRO A 210 -18.85 10.53 28.29
CA PRO A 210 -20.14 10.08 27.77
C PRO A 210 -20.85 9.17 28.77
N PHE A 211 -22.16 8.97 28.60
CA PHE A 211 -22.90 7.96 29.36
C PHE A 211 -22.25 6.59 29.25
N THR A 212 -21.93 5.99 30.39
CA THR A 212 -21.42 4.63 30.45
C THR A 212 -22.50 3.64 30.05
N ARG A 213 -22.08 2.44 29.63
CA ARG A 213 -23.00 1.35 29.30
C ARG A 213 -23.91 0.97 30.47
N ARG A 214 -23.46 1.18 31.72
CA ARG A 214 -24.23 0.93 32.94
C ARG A 214 -25.33 1.96 33.10
N GLU A 215 -24.99 3.25 32.97
CA GLU A 215 -25.95 4.34 33.07
C GLU A 215 -26.99 4.32 31.93
N TYR A 216 -26.57 3.97 30.71
CA TYR A 216 -27.49 3.77 29.58
C TYR A 216 -28.53 2.68 29.88
N ARG A 217 -28.11 1.54 30.43
CA ARG A 217 -29.02 0.46 30.81
C ARG A 217 -29.93 0.84 31.98
N ALA A 218 -29.40 1.55 32.97
CA ALA A 218 -30.20 2.06 34.09
C ALA A 218 -31.28 3.04 33.60
N SER A 219 -30.93 3.92 32.66
CA SER A 219 -31.88 4.83 32.01
C SER A 219 -32.98 4.07 31.24
N LEU A 220 -32.62 3.04 30.48
CA LEU A 220 -33.60 2.20 29.80
C LEU A 220 -34.53 1.48 30.77
N ALA A 221 -34.01 0.93 31.88
CA ALA A 221 -34.83 0.28 32.89
C ALA A 221 -35.87 1.22 33.51
N LYS A 222 -35.51 2.48 33.77
CA LYS A 222 -36.46 3.50 34.25
C LYS A 222 -37.63 3.73 33.27
N LYS A 223 -37.44 3.43 31.98
CA LYS A 223 -38.46 3.51 30.94
C LYS A 223 -39.13 2.16 30.63
N GLY A 224 -38.94 1.15 31.49
CA GLY A 224 -39.50 -0.19 31.25
C GLY A 224 -38.84 -0.94 30.08
N MET A 225 -37.61 -0.57 29.69
CA MET A 225 -36.91 -1.07 28.51
C MET A 225 -35.56 -1.70 28.86
N TRP A 226 -35.07 -2.62 28.02
CA TRP A 226 -33.77 -3.25 28.19
C TRP A 226 -33.13 -3.71 26.86
N VAL A 227 -31.81 -3.88 26.86
CA VAL A 227 -31.05 -4.33 25.68
C VAL A 227 -30.76 -5.82 25.77
N CYS A 228 -31.20 -6.59 24.77
CA CYS A 228 -30.84 -8.00 24.66
C CYS A 228 -29.35 -8.18 24.38
N CYS A 229 -28.64 -8.94 25.20
CA CYS A 229 -27.21 -9.19 25.00
C CYS A 229 -26.91 -10.01 23.72
N HIS A 230 -27.88 -10.78 23.22
CA HIS A 230 -27.74 -11.62 22.03
C HIS A 230 -28.04 -10.84 20.74
N CYS A 231 -29.27 -10.35 20.57
CA CYS A 231 -29.67 -9.65 19.35
C CYS A 231 -29.40 -8.13 19.38
N ARG A 232 -28.91 -7.59 20.49
CA ARG A 232 -28.53 -6.17 20.68
C ARG A 232 -29.66 -5.15 20.49
N ARG A 233 -30.91 -5.59 20.36
CA ARG A 233 -32.09 -4.74 20.24
C ARG A 233 -32.59 -4.28 21.62
N VAL A 234 -33.07 -3.04 21.68
CA VAL A 234 -33.84 -2.51 22.81
C VAL A 234 -35.26 -3.07 22.73
N LYS A 235 -35.78 -3.57 23.85
CA LYS A 235 -37.10 -4.19 23.96
C LYS A 235 -37.72 -3.85 25.31
N PRO A 236 -39.04 -3.85 25.44
CA PRO A 236 -39.68 -3.70 26.75
C PRO A 236 -39.33 -4.88 27.68
N LEU A 237 -39.33 -4.62 28.99
CA LEU A 237 -38.86 -5.54 30.04
C LEU A 237 -39.66 -6.83 30.13
N ASP A 238 -40.95 -6.80 29.78
CA ASP A 238 -41.85 -7.94 29.65
C ASP A 238 -41.34 -9.00 28.64
N GLN A 239 -40.55 -8.57 27.65
CA GLN A 239 -39.91 -9.47 26.69
C GLN A 239 -38.62 -10.12 27.22
N PHE A 240 -38.33 -9.98 28.51
CA PHE A 240 -37.25 -10.64 29.22
C PHE A 240 -37.85 -11.51 30.35
N GLY A 241 -37.28 -12.70 30.57
CA GLY A 241 -37.75 -13.56 31.66
C GLY A 241 -37.50 -12.90 33.03
N SER A 242 -38.37 -13.18 34.00
CA SER A 242 -38.38 -12.60 35.35
C SER A 242 -37.06 -12.74 36.14
N GLY A 243 -36.15 -13.64 35.73
CA GLY A 243 -34.80 -13.80 36.31
C GLY A 243 -33.63 -13.37 35.40
N ALA A 244 -33.88 -12.79 34.22
CA ALA A 244 -32.82 -12.50 33.24
C ALA A 244 -32.05 -11.20 33.55
N ILE A 245 -32.57 -10.35 34.42
CA ILE A 245 -32.03 -9.02 34.73
C ILE A 245 -31.55 -9.03 36.19
N GLY A 246 -30.43 -9.71 36.43
CA GLY A 246 -29.77 -9.67 37.74
C GLY A 246 -29.21 -8.27 38.06
N PRO A 247 -28.74 -8.03 39.30
CA PRO A 247 -28.27 -6.73 39.79
C PRO A 247 -27.10 -6.14 38.97
N CYS A 248 -26.35 -6.99 38.26
CA CYS A 248 -25.28 -6.56 37.36
C CYS A 248 -25.77 -6.24 35.93
N GLY A 249 -26.96 -6.69 35.52
CA GLY A 249 -27.62 -6.32 34.26
C GLY A 249 -26.85 -6.65 32.96
N VAL A 250 -25.75 -7.41 33.03
CA VAL A 250 -24.82 -7.51 31.89
C VAL A 250 -25.35 -8.43 30.77
N SER A 251 -26.19 -9.41 31.12
CA SER A 251 -26.39 -10.63 30.33
C SER A 251 -27.85 -10.99 30.04
N ALA A 252 -28.79 -10.04 30.12
CA ALA A 252 -30.20 -10.35 29.86
C ALA A 252 -30.45 -10.73 28.38
N ARG A 253 -31.14 -11.84 28.13
CA ARG A 253 -31.58 -12.26 26.79
C ARG A 253 -33.09 -12.07 26.69
N CYS A 254 -33.57 -11.56 25.55
CA CYS A 254 -35.00 -11.51 25.31
C CYS A 254 -35.56 -12.93 25.15
N LEU A 255 -36.84 -13.12 25.47
CA LEU A 255 -37.53 -14.42 25.45
C LEU A 255 -37.36 -15.16 24.11
N LYS A 256 -37.42 -14.45 22.97
CA LYS A 256 -37.18 -15.03 21.64
C LYS A 256 -35.78 -15.67 21.54
N CYS A 257 -34.73 -14.92 21.86
CA CYS A 257 -33.35 -15.42 21.83
C CYS A 257 -33.12 -16.52 22.88
N GLY A 258 -33.76 -16.42 24.05
CA GLY A 258 -33.75 -17.46 25.08
C GLY A 258 -34.33 -18.78 24.56
N ARG A 259 -35.52 -18.75 23.94
CA ARG A 259 -36.18 -19.92 23.33
C ARG A 259 -35.32 -20.56 22.24
N THR A 260 -34.73 -19.77 21.33
CA THR A 260 -33.85 -20.28 20.27
C THR A 260 -32.62 -20.98 20.87
N CYS A 261 -31.96 -20.37 21.86
CA CYS A 261 -30.81 -20.99 22.52
C CYS A 261 -31.19 -22.28 23.25
N ALA A 262 -32.33 -22.30 23.94
CA ALA A 262 -32.83 -23.49 24.63
C ALA A 262 -33.18 -24.62 23.66
N ALA A 263 -33.73 -24.31 22.47
CA ALA A 263 -33.98 -25.29 21.42
C ALA A 263 -32.68 -25.90 20.88
N VAL A 264 -31.69 -25.06 20.57
CA VAL A 264 -30.36 -25.52 20.11
C VAL A 264 -29.68 -26.38 21.17
N TYR A 265 -29.74 -25.97 22.44
CA TYR A 265 -29.18 -26.74 23.55
C TYR A 265 -29.87 -28.10 23.71
N ARG A 266 -31.20 -28.14 23.70
CA ARG A 266 -31.97 -29.39 23.76
C ARG A 266 -31.62 -30.34 22.61
N ARG A 267 -31.48 -29.81 21.40
CA ARG A 267 -31.04 -30.59 20.23
C ARG A 267 -29.64 -31.17 20.42
N ARG A 268 -28.67 -30.35 20.83
CA ARG A 268 -27.28 -30.82 21.09
C ARG A 268 -27.23 -31.87 22.20
N LYS A 269 -28.00 -31.69 23.28
CA LYS A 269 -28.08 -32.67 24.37
C LYS A 269 -28.68 -33.98 23.89
N ALA A 270 -29.72 -33.94 23.05
CA ALA A 270 -30.31 -35.12 22.42
C ALA A 270 -29.31 -35.86 21.51
N GLU A 271 -28.57 -35.14 20.67
CA GLU A 271 -27.51 -35.68 19.81
C GLU A 271 -26.37 -36.33 20.62
N GLN A 272 -26.00 -35.74 21.77
CA GLN A 272 -25.03 -36.31 22.71
C GLN A 272 -25.55 -37.61 23.37
N THR A 273 -26.81 -37.66 23.78
CA THR A 273 -27.39 -38.91 24.32
C THR A 273 -27.48 -40.02 23.26
N LEU A 274 -27.76 -39.68 21.99
CA LEU A 274 -27.81 -40.66 20.90
C LEU A 274 -26.42 -41.24 20.58
N THR A 275 -25.38 -40.41 20.61
CA THR A 275 -23.99 -40.85 20.40
C THR A 275 -23.47 -41.69 21.57
N GLN A 276 -23.80 -41.33 22.82
CA GLN A 276 -23.48 -42.15 23.99
C GLN A 276 -24.26 -43.48 24.02
N GLY A 277 -25.52 -43.49 23.56
CA GLY A 277 -26.34 -44.71 23.43
C GLY A 277 -25.80 -45.68 22.36
N ARG A 278 -25.33 -45.16 21.21
CA ARG A 278 -24.65 -45.96 20.18
C ARG A 278 -23.33 -46.55 20.68
N GLY A 279 -22.55 -45.78 21.45
CA GLY A 279 -21.31 -46.28 22.08
C GLY A 279 -21.55 -47.41 23.09
N LYS A 280 -22.64 -47.36 23.86
CA LYS A 280 -23.04 -48.45 24.78
C LYS A 280 -23.55 -49.69 24.03
N ARG A 281 -24.32 -49.54 22.94
CA ARG A 281 -24.75 -50.67 22.11
C ARG A 281 -23.59 -51.39 21.42
N LEU A 282 -22.60 -50.66 20.91
CA LEU A 282 -21.40 -51.26 20.28
C LEU A 282 -20.56 -52.07 21.27
N LYS A 283 -20.42 -51.63 22.54
CA LYS A 283 -19.74 -52.42 23.58
C LYS A 283 -20.50 -53.70 23.96
N ALA A 284 -21.84 -53.67 23.96
CA ALA A 284 -22.65 -54.85 24.27
C ALA A 284 -22.61 -55.93 23.16
N VAL A 285 -22.38 -55.53 21.91
CA VAL A 285 -22.24 -56.46 20.77
C VAL A 285 -20.84 -57.07 20.71
N VAL A 286 -19.80 -56.33 21.09
CA VAL A 286 -18.41 -56.83 21.10
C VAL A 286 -18.13 -57.73 22.31
N GLY A 287 -18.77 -57.51 23.46
CA GLY A 287 -18.61 -58.34 24.66
C GLY A 287 -19.38 -59.68 24.67
N ARG A 288 -19.95 -60.10 23.53
CA ARG A 288 -20.65 -61.40 23.36
C ARG A 288 -19.95 -62.33 22.35
N ARG A 289 -18.71 -62.02 21.97
CA ARG A 289 -17.85 -62.96 21.23
C ARG A 289 -16.76 -63.47 22.15
#